data_AF-A0A2V6P2R7-F1
#
_entry.id   AF-A0A2V6P2R7-F1
#
_cell.length_a   1.000
_cell.length_b   1.000
_cell.length_c   1.000
_cell.angle_alpha   90.00
_cell.angle_beta   90.00
_cell.angle_gamma   90.00
#
_symmetry.space_group_name_H-M   'P 1'
#
loop_
_entity.id
_entity.type
_entity.pdbx_description
1 polymer ?
#
loop_
_entity_poly.entity_id
_entity_poly.type
_entity_poly.pdbx_seq_one_letter_code
_entity_poly.pdbx_strand_id
1 'polypeptide(L)'
;MDVAVIEPHPGLLGPFAILLLSIAIFPLISRQHWQRHYQKLCALLAGTTCGYYVFVPNGAARVQHAAGEYATFIVVVGTFFVVAGAIHLHIPRPASPLANVTFLFSGSILANFIGTIGASMLLLRPFLHMNRGRGSAIHVAFFIFTIGNLGGALLPVGPPLFLGYIKGVPFLWTALHCWPQWLTATAALLGI
;
A
#
# COMPACT_ATOMS: atom_id res chain seq x y z
N MET A 1 16.27 -16.94 -24.66
CA MET A 1 15.29 -16.14 -25.42
C MET A 1 15.45 -14.72 -24.93
N ASP A 2 16.24 -13.92 -25.66
CA ASP A 2 16.49 -12.53 -25.31
C ASP A 2 15.19 -11.74 -25.44
N VAL A 3 14.62 -11.36 -24.30
CA VAL A 3 13.52 -10.41 -24.26
C VAL A 3 14.10 -9.09 -24.78
N ALA A 4 13.82 -8.76 -26.04
CA ALA A 4 14.19 -7.48 -26.60
C ALA A 4 13.81 -6.37 -25.61
N VAL A 5 14.82 -5.66 -25.11
CA VAL A 5 14.62 -4.58 -24.16
C VAL A 5 13.98 -3.43 -24.94
N ILE A 6 12.66 -3.44 -25.01
CA ILE A 6 11.90 -2.31 -25.56
C ILE A 6 12.10 -1.18 -24.58
N GLU A 7 12.95 -0.23 -24.94
CA GLU A 7 13.14 0.99 -24.17
C GLU A 7 11.80 1.74 -24.11
N PRO A 8 11.30 2.03 -22.90
CA PRO A 8 10.03 2.74 -22.77
C PRO A 8 10.19 4.15 -23.32
N HIS A 9 9.37 4.50 -24.30
CA HIS A 9 9.32 5.88 -24.80
C HIS A 9 8.99 6.82 -23.62
N PRO A 10 9.80 7.86 -23.35
CA PRO A 10 9.65 8.69 -22.15
C PRO A 10 8.29 9.39 -22.07
N GLY A 11 7.61 9.60 -23.19
CA GLY A 11 6.23 10.11 -23.24
C GLY A 11 5.18 9.22 -22.54
N LEU A 12 5.46 7.94 -22.31
CA LEU A 12 4.57 7.04 -21.55
C LEU A 12 4.56 7.33 -20.04
N LEU A 13 5.46 8.18 -19.56
CA LEU A 13 5.37 8.72 -18.20
C LEU A 13 4.19 9.68 -18.05
N GLY A 14 3.70 10.27 -19.15
CA GLY A 14 2.59 11.22 -19.16
C GLY A 14 1.31 10.67 -18.53
N PRO A 15 0.75 9.54 -19.01
CA PRO A 15 -0.43 8.93 -18.40
C PRO A 15 -0.28 8.64 -16.90
N PHE A 16 0.89 8.16 -16.49
CA PHE A 16 1.19 7.91 -15.08
C PHE A 16 1.23 9.20 -14.24
N ALA A 17 1.91 10.24 -14.73
CA ALA A 17 1.98 11.53 -14.07
C ALA A 17 0.59 12.20 -13.96
N ILE A 18 -0.21 12.14 -15.03
CA ILE A 18 -1.60 12.62 -15.05
C ILE A 18 -2.43 11.88 -14.00
N LEU A 19 -2.29 10.55 -13.91
CA LEU A 19 -2.99 9.75 -12.91
C LEU A 19 -2.63 10.19 -11.48
N LEU A 20 -1.34 10.36 -11.18
CA LEU A 20 -0.87 10.78 -9.85
C LEU A 20 -1.36 12.18 -9.47
N LEU A 21 -1.23 13.15 -10.38
CA LEU A 21 -1.74 14.50 -10.18
C LEU A 21 -3.26 14.50 -9.98
N SER A 22 -3.96 13.64 -10.72
CA SER A 22 -5.41 13.55 -10.62
C SER A 22 -5.86 13.00 -9.27
N ILE A 23 -5.22 11.95 -8.77
CA ILE A 23 -5.49 11.38 -7.43
C ILE A 23 -5.12 12.37 -6.32
N ALA A 24 -4.10 13.20 -6.50
CA ALA A 24 -3.71 14.20 -5.51
C ALA A 24 -4.69 15.39 -5.44
N ILE A 25 -5.14 15.89 -6.60
CA ILE A 25 -5.84 17.18 -6.70
C ILE A 25 -7.37 17.02 -6.71
N PHE A 26 -7.93 16.14 -7.55
CA PHE A 26 -9.38 16.10 -7.75
C PHE A 26 -10.21 15.67 -6.53
N PRO A 27 -9.75 14.78 -5.63
CA PRO A 27 -10.48 14.50 -4.39
C PRO A 27 -10.66 15.73 -3.49
N LEU A 28 -9.73 16.70 -3.55
CA LEU A 28 -9.76 17.92 -2.75
C LEU A 28 -10.72 18.95 -3.33
N ILE A 29 -10.80 19.05 -4.67
CA ILE A 29 -11.66 20.04 -5.35
C ILE A 29 -13.09 19.54 -5.48
N SER A 30 -13.30 18.29 -5.93
CA SER A 30 -14.62 17.76 -6.22
C SER A 30 -14.72 16.26 -5.91
N ARG A 31 -14.92 15.96 -4.62
CA ARG A 31 -14.98 14.58 -4.10
C ARG A 31 -16.05 13.73 -4.77
N GLN A 32 -17.28 14.24 -4.92
CA GLN A 32 -18.40 13.46 -5.51
C GLN A 32 -18.18 13.18 -7.00
N HIS A 33 -17.68 14.16 -7.76
CA HIS A 33 -17.45 13.97 -9.19
C HIS A 33 -16.29 13.02 -9.44
N TRP A 34 -15.21 13.15 -8.66
CA TRP A 34 -14.06 12.27 -8.72
C TRP A 34 -14.43 10.81 -8.46
N GLN A 35 -15.18 10.54 -7.38
CA GLN A 35 -15.59 9.17 -7.03
C GLN A 35 -16.36 8.46 -8.15
N ARG A 36 -17.18 9.20 -8.93
CA ARG A 36 -17.95 8.64 -10.05
C ARG A 36 -17.11 8.39 -11.32
N HIS A 37 -16.09 9.22 -11.57
CA HIS A 37 -15.34 9.20 -12.85
C HIS A 37 -13.93 8.61 -12.74
N TYR A 38 -13.41 8.43 -11.52
CA TYR A 38 -12.08 7.89 -11.28
C TYR A 38 -11.82 6.58 -12.03
N GLN A 39 -12.77 5.65 -11.98
CA GLN A 39 -12.65 4.36 -12.67
C GLN A 39 -12.49 4.52 -14.19
N LYS A 40 -13.24 5.45 -14.79
CA LYS A 40 -13.17 5.74 -16.23
C LYS A 40 -11.83 6.37 -16.60
N LEU A 41 -11.34 7.30 -15.78
CA LEU A 41 -10.04 7.93 -15.99
C LEU A 41 -8.90 6.91 -15.90
N CYS A 42 -8.90 6.05 -14.87
CA CYS A 42 -7.92 4.98 -14.74
C CYS A 42 -7.95 4.03 -15.93
N ALA A 43 -9.14 3.59 -16.36
CA ALA A 43 -9.30 2.71 -17.50
C ALA A 43 -8.81 3.36 -18.81
N LEU A 44 -9.08 4.65 -18.99
CA LEU A 44 -8.61 5.41 -20.15
C LEU A 44 -7.08 5.51 -20.17
N LEU A 45 -6.45 5.93 -19.06
CA LEU A 45 -4.99 6.09 -18.98
C LEU A 45 -4.25 4.75 -19.09
N ALA A 46 -4.78 3.70 -18.44
CA ALA A 46 -4.26 2.34 -18.59
C ALA A 46 -4.44 1.83 -20.03
N GLY A 47 -5.62 2.03 -20.62
CA GLY A 47 -5.92 1.67 -22.00
C GLY A 47 -5.02 2.36 -23.01
N THR A 48 -4.72 3.66 -22.83
CA THR A 48 -3.77 4.37 -23.69
C THR A 48 -2.37 3.80 -23.61
N THR A 49 -1.91 3.45 -22.41
CA THR A 49 -0.56 2.90 -22.20
C THR A 49 -0.46 1.48 -22.77
N CYS A 50 -1.42 0.61 -22.47
CA CYS A 50 -1.48 -0.74 -23.00
C CYS A 50 -1.64 -0.75 -24.53
N GLY A 51 -2.53 0.10 -25.06
CA GLY A 51 -2.74 0.24 -26.49
C GLY A 51 -1.47 0.66 -27.22
N TYR A 52 -0.74 1.65 -26.70
CA TYR A 52 0.56 2.03 -27.26
C TYR A 52 1.52 0.84 -27.33
N TYR A 53 1.67 0.07 -26.24
CA TYR A 53 2.56 -1.10 -26.21
C TYR A 53 2.13 -2.24 -27.13
N VAL A 54 0.82 -2.43 -27.34
CA VAL A 54 0.32 -3.48 -28.25
C VAL A 54 0.54 -3.09 -29.70
N PHE A 55 0.20 -1.85 -30.08
CA PHE A 55 0.12 -1.45 -31.50
C PHE A 55 1.41 -0.84 -32.05
N VAL A 56 2.30 -0.26 -31.21
CA VAL A 56 3.51 0.44 -31.70
C VAL A 56 4.73 -0.48 -31.69
N PRO A 57 5.17 -1.05 -30.55
CA PRO A 57 6.33 -1.95 -30.51
C PRO A 57 5.96 -3.44 -30.69
N ASN A 58 4.72 -3.78 -31.05
CA ASN A 58 4.20 -5.17 -31.06
C ASN A 58 4.44 -5.91 -29.73
N GLY A 59 4.44 -5.18 -28.61
CA GLY A 59 4.77 -5.66 -27.28
C GLY A 59 3.61 -6.35 -26.56
N ALA A 60 2.69 -6.99 -27.29
CA ALA A 60 1.50 -7.64 -26.73
C ALA A 60 1.86 -8.66 -25.62
N ALA A 61 2.95 -9.41 -25.81
CA ALA A 61 3.47 -10.34 -24.82
C ALA A 61 3.84 -9.66 -23.48
N ARG A 62 4.39 -8.44 -23.52
CA ARG A 62 4.76 -7.67 -22.32
C ARG A 62 3.52 -7.21 -21.55
N VAL A 63 2.48 -6.77 -22.27
CA VAL A 63 1.19 -6.39 -21.67
C VAL A 63 0.50 -7.61 -21.06
N GLN A 64 0.52 -8.76 -21.73
CA GLN A 64 -0.02 -10.01 -21.20
C GLN A 64 0.72 -10.48 -19.94
N HIS A 65 2.05 -10.43 -19.95
CA HIS A 65 2.86 -10.77 -18.77
C HIS A 65 2.52 -9.87 -17.58
N ALA A 66 2.48 -8.55 -17.80
CA ALA A 66 2.11 -7.58 -16.75
C ALA A 66 0.67 -7.78 -16.25
N ALA A 67 -0.27 -8.14 -17.13
CA ALA A 67 -1.64 -8.46 -16.74
C ALA A 67 -1.70 -9.72 -15.85
N GLY A 68 -0.87 -10.73 -16.12
CA GLY A 68 -0.75 -11.92 -15.27
C GLY A 68 -0.20 -11.61 -13.87
N GLU A 69 0.84 -10.76 -13.78
CA GLU A 69 1.36 -10.26 -12.50
C GLU A 69 0.30 -9.48 -11.73
N TYR A 70 -0.44 -8.61 -12.42
CA TYR A 70 -1.53 -7.85 -11.83
C TYR A 70 -2.66 -8.75 -11.32
N ALA A 71 -3.08 -9.75 -12.09
CA ALA A 71 -4.10 -10.72 -11.67
C ALA A 71 -3.66 -11.49 -10.43
N THR A 72 -2.41 -11.96 -10.40
CA THR A 72 -1.82 -12.63 -9.24
C THR A 72 -1.85 -11.72 -8.01
N PHE A 73 -1.46 -10.46 -8.17
CA PHE A 73 -1.52 -9.46 -7.09
C PHE A 73 -2.95 -9.24 -6.56
N ILE A 74 -3.95 -9.14 -7.45
CA ILE A 74 -5.36 -8.98 -7.06
C ILE A 74 -5.87 -10.20 -6.28
N VAL A 75 -5.53 -11.41 -6.72
CA VAL A 75 -5.90 -12.65 -6.00
C VAL A 75 -5.27 -12.69 -4.60
N VAL A 76 -4.01 -12.30 -4.47
CA VAL A 76 -3.32 -12.22 -3.17
C VAL A 76 -4.02 -11.21 -2.26
N VAL A 77 -4.22 -9.97 -2.72
CA VAL A 77 -4.92 -8.92 -1.95
C VAL A 77 -6.34 -9.36 -1.57
N GLY A 78 -7.06 -9.99 -2.49
CA GLY A 78 -8.40 -10.54 -2.24
C GLY A 78 -8.39 -11.64 -1.17
N THR A 79 -7.41 -12.54 -1.21
CA THR A 79 -7.25 -13.59 -0.19
C THR A 79 -6.97 -12.98 1.18
N PHE A 80 -6.06 -12.01 1.26
CA PHE A 80 -5.79 -11.27 2.50
C PHE A 80 -7.05 -10.57 3.03
N PHE A 81 -7.83 -9.95 2.15
CA PHE A 81 -9.07 -9.28 2.52
C PHE A 81 -10.10 -10.26 3.11
N VAL A 82 -10.28 -11.43 2.49
CA VAL A 82 -11.19 -12.47 2.99
C VAL A 82 -10.71 -13.03 4.33
N VAL A 83 -9.44 -13.39 4.45
CA VAL A 83 -8.86 -13.95 5.68
C VAL A 83 -8.89 -12.93 6.81
N ALA A 84 -8.43 -11.70 6.58
CA ALA A 84 -8.47 -10.64 7.58
C ALA A 84 -9.91 -10.27 7.97
N GLY A 85 -10.84 -10.29 7.02
CA GLY A 85 -12.26 -10.05 7.27
C GLY A 85 -12.93 -11.10 8.17
N ALA A 86 -12.45 -12.35 8.12
CA ALA A 86 -12.93 -13.44 8.96
C ALA A 86 -12.39 -13.37 10.41
N ILE A 87 -11.25 -12.71 10.62
CA ILE A 87 -10.63 -12.61 11.94
C ILE A 87 -11.28 -11.45 12.72
N HIS A 88 -12.20 -11.79 13.63
CA HIS A 88 -12.76 -10.82 14.57
C HIS A 88 -11.92 -10.74 15.85
N LEU A 89 -11.02 -9.76 15.91
CA LEU A 89 -10.30 -9.45 17.14
C LEU A 89 -11.20 -8.59 18.04
N HIS A 90 -11.62 -9.13 19.19
CA HIS A 90 -12.30 -8.37 20.22
C HIS A 90 -11.28 -7.95 21.29
N ILE A 91 -11.15 -6.63 21.50
CA ILE A 91 -10.26 -6.08 22.52
C ILE A 91 -11.14 -5.47 23.62
N PRO A 92 -11.21 -6.09 24.81
CA PRO A 92 -12.15 -5.68 25.86
C PRO A 92 -11.67 -4.43 26.65
N ARG A 93 -10.53 -3.83 26.29
CA ARG A 93 -9.94 -2.73 27.07
C ARG A 93 -10.55 -1.37 26.70
N PRO A 94 -10.90 -0.53 27.69
CA PRO A 94 -11.34 0.83 27.45
C PRO A 94 -10.19 1.68 26.86
N ALA A 95 -10.53 2.56 25.90
CA ALA A 95 -9.56 3.42 25.24
C ALA A 95 -8.84 4.35 26.24
N SER A 96 -7.52 4.17 26.35
CA SER A 96 -6.61 5.09 27.01
C SER A 96 -5.48 5.48 26.04
N PRO A 97 -4.84 6.64 26.21
CA PRO A 97 -3.71 7.04 25.37
C PRO A 97 -2.61 5.97 25.33
N LEU A 98 -2.29 5.36 26.48
CA LEU A 98 -1.28 4.31 26.58
C LEU A 98 -1.72 3.01 25.89
N ALA A 99 -3.01 2.66 25.94
CA ALA A 99 -3.54 1.53 25.19
C ALA A 99 -3.46 1.75 23.66
N ASN A 100 -3.71 2.97 23.18
CA ASN A 100 -3.56 3.31 21.77
C ASN A 100 -2.10 3.26 21.31
N VAL A 101 -1.18 3.86 22.07
CA VAL A 101 0.25 3.87 21.74
C VAL A 101 0.80 2.45 21.69
N THR A 102 0.49 1.63 22.70
CA THR A 102 0.91 0.22 22.72
C THR A 102 0.31 -0.57 21.56
N PHE A 103 -0.98 -0.36 21.25
CA PHE A 103 -1.63 -1.01 20.12
C PHE A 103 -0.98 -0.63 18.77
N LEU A 104 -0.73 0.67 18.54
CA LEU A 104 -0.10 1.15 17.31
C LEU A 104 1.35 0.67 17.18
N PHE A 105 2.10 0.65 18.28
CA PHE A 105 3.47 0.13 18.30
C PHE A 105 3.52 -1.36 17.98
N SER A 106 2.71 -2.17 18.68
CA SER A 106 2.61 -3.60 18.41
C SER A 106 2.12 -3.88 17.00
N GLY A 107 1.17 -3.09 16.49
CA GLY A 107 0.69 -3.18 15.12
C GLY A 107 1.77 -2.85 14.08
N SER A 108 2.63 -1.86 14.35
CA SER A 108 3.75 -1.51 13.49
C SER A 108 4.79 -2.64 13.43
N ILE A 109 5.07 -3.28 14.57
CA ILE A 109 5.91 -4.50 14.61
C ILE A 109 5.26 -5.61 13.78
N LEU A 110 3.97 -5.90 14.01
CA LEU A 110 3.26 -6.94 13.28
C LEU A 110 3.26 -6.69 11.75
N ALA A 111 3.07 -5.44 11.34
CA ALA A 111 3.11 -5.02 9.94
C ALA A 111 4.46 -5.30 9.26
N ASN A 112 5.56 -5.38 10.01
CA ASN A 112 6.83 -5.83 9.45
C ASN A 112 6.80 -7.30 9.03
N PHE A 113 6.06 -8.16 9.74
CA PHE A 113 6.00 -9.60 9.43
C PHE A 113 4.97 -9.95 8.36
N ILE A 114 3.77 -9.36 8.43
CA ILE A 114 2.65 -9.72 7.55
C ILE A 114 2.38 -8.68 6.45
N GLY A 115 3.15 -7.59 6.43
CA GLY A 115 2.98 -6.46 5.50
C GLY A 115 1.93 -5.45 5.98
N THR A 116 2.06 -4.21 5.49
CA THR A 116 1.17 -3.09 5.86
C THR A 116 -0.28 -3.31 5.46
N ILE A 117 -0.51 -3.90 4.29
CA ILE A 117 -1.85 -4.19 3.76
C ILE A 117 -2.56 -5.19 4.69
N GLY A 118 -1.91 -6.31 4.99
CA GLY A 118 -2.46 -7.36 5.86
C GLY A 118 -2.70 -6.85 7.29
N ALA A 119 -1.70 -6.19 7.88
CA ALA A 119 -1.83 -5.63 9.23
C ALA A 119 -2.91 -4.54 9.32
N SER A 120 -3.01 -3.66 8.32
CA SER A 120 -4.05 -2.62 8.29
C SER A 120 -5.45 -3.22 8.20
N MET A 121 -5.65 -4.21 7.33
CA MET A 121 -6.95 -4.88 7.19
C MET A 121 -7.37 -5.59 8.48
N LEU A 122 -6.43 -6.23 9.18
CA LEU A 122 -6.67 -6.95 10.42
C LEU A 122 -6.93 -6.01 11.61
N LEU A 123 -6.14 -4.95 11.75
CA LEU A 123 -6.08 -4.14 12.97
C LEU A 123 -6.95 -2.87 12.92
N LEU A 124 -7.36 -2.40 11.74
CA LEU A 124 -8.12 -1.15 11.64
C LEU A 124 -9.48 -1.26 12.34
N ARG A 125 -10.20 -2.36 12.14
CA ARG A 125 -11.52 -2.59 12.76
C ARG A 125 -11.45 -2.64 14.30
N PRO A 126 -10.59 -3.45 14.93
CA PRO A 126 -10.49 -3.46 16.39
C PRO A 126 -10.01 -2.12 16.95
N PHE A 127 -9.11 -1.41 16.24
CA PHE A 127 -8.65 -0.08 16.66
C PHE A 127 -9.79 0.97 16.68
N LEU A 128 -10.61 0.97 15.63
CA LEU A 128 -11.79 1.83 15.56
C LEU A 128 -12.84 1.46 16.61
N HIS A 129 -13.01 0.17 16.89
CA HIS A 129 -13.94 -0.30 17.92
C HIS A 129 -13.49 0.12 19.32
N MET A 130 -12.21 -0.07 19.65
CA MET A 130 -11.61 0.35 20.92
C MET A 130 -11.82 1.85 21.15
N ASN A 131 -11.67 2.66 20.10
CA ASN A 131 -11.81 4.12 20.17
C ASN A 131 -13.22 4.65 19.86
N ARG A 132 -14.26 3.80 19.76
CA ARG A 132 -15.59 4.22 19.28
C ARG A 132 -16.20 5.40 20.06
N GLY A 133 -15.92 5.51 21.36
CA GLY A 133 -16.39 6.62 22.20
C GLY A 133 -15.66 7.95 22.02
N ARG A 134 -14.46 7.96 21.42
CA ARG A 134 -13.61 9.16 21.21
C ARG A 134 -13.03 9.22 19.80
N GLY A 135 -13.67 8.52 18.87
CA GLY A 135 -13.17 8.32 17.51
C GLY A 135 -13.08 9.64 16.77
N SER A 136 -11.90 9.95 16.24
CA SER A 136 -11.66 11.14 15.41
C SER A 136 -10.77 10.74 14.23
N ALA A 137 -10.84 11.51 13.14
CA ALA A 137 -10.00 11.33 11.96
C ALA A 137 -8.50 11.28 12.32
N ILE A 138 -8.09 11.96 13.40
CA ILE A 138 -6.71 11.95 13.88
C ILE A 138 -6.23 10.55 14.28
N HIS A 139 -7.07 9.75 14.96
CA HIS A 139 -6.71 8.38 15.37
C HIS A 139 -6.46 7.51 14.13
N VAL A 140 -7.30 7.67 13.10
CA VAL A 140 -7.15 6.95 11.83
C VAL A 140 -5.89 7.42 11.10
N ALA A 141 -5.58 8.71 11.12
CA ALA A 141 -4.35 9.24 10.53
C ALA A 141 -3.10 8.64 11.20
N PHE A 142 -3.05 8.60 12.53
CA PHE A 142 -1.96 7.94 13.28
C PHE A 142 -1.85 6.46 12.95
N PHE A 143 -2.98 5.76 12.85
CA PHE A 143 -3.00 4.36 12.41
C PHE A 143 -2.39 4.20 11.01
N ILE A 144 -2.80 5.04 10.05
CA ILE A 144 -2.28 5.01 8.68
C ILE A 144 -0.77 5.29 8.67
N PHE A 145 -0.30 6.31 9.37
CA PHE A 145 1.13 6.66 9.38
C PHE A 145 1.98 5.58 10.05
N THR A 146 1.54 5.04 11.19
CA THR A 146 2.33 4.06 11.94
C THR A 146 2.24 2.65 11.34
N ILE A 147 1.04 2.09 11.19
CA ILE A 147 0.86 0.70 10.72
C ILE A 147 0.83 0.63 9.20
N GLY A 148 0.14 1.57 8.55
CA GLY A 148 -0.10 1.54 7.10
C GLY A 148 1.10 1.95 6.24
N ASN A 149 1.95 2.86 6.75
CA ASN A 149 3.07 3.42 5.99
C ASN A 149 4.44 3.04 6.57
N LEU A 150 4.66 3.23 7.88
CA LEU A 150 5.93 2.88 8.52
C LEU A 150 6.06 1.37 8.81
N GLY A 151 4.94 0.69 9.04
CA GLY A 151 4.91 -0.77 9.09
C GLY A 151 5.52 -1.36 7.82
N GLY A 152 6.18 -2.51 7.91
CA GLY A 152 6.74 -3.15 6.70
C GLY A 152 8.03 -2.54 6.16
N ALA A 153 8.67 -1.62 6.88
CA ALA A 153 9.96 -1.04 6.47
C ALA A 153 11.17 -1.92 6.82
N LEU A 154 11.03 -2.90 7.72
CA LEU A 154 12.13 -3.74 8.20
C LEU A 154 12.31 -5.02 7.38
N LEU A 155 11.24 -5.61 6.86
CA LEU A 155 11.31 -6.87 6.09
C LEU A 155 10.77 -6.67 4.67
N PRO A 156 11.28 -7.42 3.68
CA PRO A 156 10.87 -7.29 2.28
C PRO A 156 9.52 -7.96 1.99
N VAL A 157 8.52 -7.61 2.80
CA VAL A 157 7.13 -8.08 2.69
C VAL A 157 6.28 -7.04 1.96
N GLY A 158 6.66 -5.76 2.04
CA GLY A 158 6.00 -4.67 1.30
C GLY A 158 6.43 -4.65 -0.18
N PRO A 159 5.57 -4.17 -1.11
CA PRO A 159 5.84 -4.18 -2.54
C PRO A 159 7.19 -3.56 -2.97
N PRO A 160 7.65 -2.41 -2.41
CA PRO A 160 8.92 -1.81 -2.81
C PRO A 160 10.14 -2.64 -2.37
N LEU A 161 10.10 -3.16 -1.15
CA LEU A 161 11.21 -3.94 -0.59
C LEU A 161 11.25 -5.36 -1.16
N PHE A 162 10.09 -5.94 -1.47
CA PHE A 162 9.98 -7.21 -2.18
C PHE A 162 10.62 -7.13 -3.58
N LEU A 163 10.39 -6.03 -4.31
CA LEU A 163 11.07 -5.80 -5.59
C LEU A 163 12.60 -5.68 -5.43
N GLY A 164 13.07 -5.03 -4.37
CA GLY A 164 14.49 -4.97 -4.02
C GLY A 164 15.09 -6.36 -3.75
N TYR A 165 14.34 -7.22 -3.04
CA TYR A 165 14.73 -8.60 -2.78
C TYR A 165 14.85 -9.43 -4.08
N ILE A 166 13.88 -9.33 -4.99
CA ILE A 166 13.96 -9.99 -6.32
C ILE A 166 15.19 -9.50 -7.12
N LYS A 167 15.58 -8.24 -6.94
CA LYS A 167 16.78 -7.65 -7.56
C LYS A 167 18.09 -8.04 -6.86
N GLY A 168 18.06 -8.92 -5.86
CA GLY A 168 19.26 -9.51 -5.22
C GLY A 168 19.65 -8.89 -3.87
N VAL A 169 18.86 -8.00 -3.29
CA VAL A 169 19.11 -7.48 -1.94
C VAL A 169 18.86 -8.58 -0.89
N PRO A 170 19.76 -8.84 0.08
CA PRO A 170 19.55 -9.87 1.09
C PRO A 170 18.31 -9.60 1.95
N PHE A 171 17.60 -10.65 2.37
CA PHE A 171 16.32 -10.55 3.10
C PHE A 171 16.41 -9.70 4.38
N LEU A 172 17.46 -9.86 5.17
CA LEU A 172 17.66 -9.13 6.44
C LEU A 172 18.37 -7.78 6.26
N TRP A 173 18.74 -7.40 5.04
CA TRP A 173 19.52 -6.18 4.80
C TRP A 173 18.78 -4.93 5.29
N THR A 174 17.48 -4.82 4.98
CA THR A 174 16.61 -3.73 5.42
C THR A 174 16.43 -3.72 6.93
N ALA A 175 16.29 -4.88 7.56
CA ALA A 175 16.15 -4.97 9.01
C ALA A 175 17.41 -4.47 9.72
N LEU A 176 18.59 -4.76 9.19
CA LEU A 176 19.86 -4.35 9.79
C LEU A 176 20.19 -2.87 9.56
N HIS A 177 19.80 -2.29 8.43
CA HIS A 177 20.17 -0.92 8.06
C HIS A 177 19.08 0.13 8.30
N CYS A 178 17.80 -0.27 8.30
CA CYS A 178 16.66 0.64 8.40
C CYS A 178 16.00 0.65 9.78
N TRP A 179 16.39 -0.23 10.71
CA TRP A 179 15.77 -0.27 12.04
C TRP A 179 15.93 1.01 12.87
N PRO A 180 17.05 1.76 12.83
CA PRO A 180 17.16 3.00 13.61
C PRO A 180 16.22 4.09 13.08
N GLN A 181 16.12 4.24 11.76
CA GLN A 181 15.24 5.20 11.09
C GLN A 181 13.77 4.83 11.32
N TRP A 182 13.44 3.54 11.25
CA TRP A 182 12.08 3.06 11.53
C TRP A 182 11.69 3.31 12.99
N LEU A 183 12.59 2.99 13.94
CA LEU A 183 12.33 3.17 15.37
C LEU A 183 12.16 4.65 15.72
N THR A 184 13.04 5.51 15.22
CA THR A 184 12.97 6.96 15.46
C THR A 184 11.68 7.55 14.89
N ALA A 185 11.31 7.21 13.65
CA ALA A 185 10.06 7.69 13.05
C ALA A 185 8.81 7.20 13.79
N THR A 186 8.80 5.91 14.19
CA THR A 186 7.69 5.32 14.94
C THR A 186 7.57 5.94 16.33
N ALA A 187 8.69 6.11 17.05
CA ALA A 187 8.71 6.73 18.37
C ALA A 187 8.29 8.21 18.32
N ALA A 188 8.74 8.96 17.31
CA ALA A 188 8.36 10.35 17.14
C ALA A 188 6.85 10.52 16.92
N LEU A 189 6.23 9.66 16.10
CA LEU A 189 4.77 9.69 15.90
C LEU A 189 3.99 9.27 17.14
N LEU A 190 4.50 8.29 17.90
CA LEU A 190 3.82 7.81 19.10
C LEU A 190 4.00 8.74 20.32
N GLY A 191 4.98 9.63 20.28
CA GLY A 191 5.26 10.60 21.35
C GLY A 191 4.45 11.90 21.26
N ILE A 192 3.65 12.09 20.20
CA ILE A 192 2.76 13.23 19.96
C ILE A 192 1.33 12.86 20.39
#